data_AF-D6BWU4-F1
#
_entry.id   AF-D6BWU4-F1
#
_cell.length_a   1.000
_cell.length_b   1.000
_cell.length_c   1.000
_cell.angle_alpha   90.00
_cell.angle_beta   90.00
_cell.angle_gamma   90.00
#
_symmetry.space_group_name_H-M   'P 1'
#
loop_
_entity.id
_entity.type
_entity.pdbx_description
1 polymer ?
#
loop_
_entity_poly.entity_id
_entity_poly.type
_entity_poly.pdbx_seq_one_letter_code
_entity_poly.pdbx_strand_id
1 'polypeptide(L)'
;LVTLANALCKEHEVSIIKFHTGESFYKLENEVKVTSLEQFRFDTLYHKIASRFKKFFALRKALKESKADVFISFLDTTNIACILANIGLKTPLIISEHSNEAYLKPKTWRFLRRVSYPFCDALSVLGSSDKVYYERFVKRVKLLLNPCHFSDEIPFDSSFEKENLVLFIGRLDHNKNPVMFLKAIAHLDKNLQENYKFVIAGDGELRQELEYKVKSLGIKVDFLGRVENVKALYEKAKVLCLCSFV
;
A
#
# COMPACT_ATOMS: atom_id res chain seq x y z
N LEU A 1 6.85 1.48 2.30
CA LEU A 1 8.15 1.49 1.59
C LEU A 1 8.88 2.81 1.78
N VAL A 2 8.38 3.94 1.25
CA VAL A 2 9.09 5.25 1.29
C VAL A 2 9.53 5.63 2.71
N THR A 3 8.62 5.60 3.69
CA THR A 3 8.98 5.93 5.08
C THR A 3 10.04 5.02 5.67
N LEU A 4 9.97 3.71 5.39
CA LEU A 4 10.99 2.78 5.84
C LEU A 4 12.33 3.10 5.19
N ALA A 5 12.35 3.39 3.89
CA ALA A 5 13.56 3.76 3.17
C ALA A 5 14.19 5.04 3.72
N ASN A 6 13.39 6.08 3.95
CA ASN A 6 13.84 7.35 4.53
C ASN A 6 14.33 7.22 5.98
N ALA A 7 13.74 6.31 6.76
CA ALA A 7 14.21 6.03 8.11
C ALA A 7 15.55 5.27 8.09
N LEU A 8 15.65 4.22 7.28
CA LEU A 8 16.85 3.40 7.18
C LEU A 8 18.04 4.12 6.54
N CYS A 9 17.81 5.07 5.63
CA CYS A 9 18.90 5.77 4.95
C CYS A 9 19.70 6.70 5.86
N LYS A 10 19.21 6.96 7.09
CA LYS A 10 19.95 7.71 8.12
C LYS A 10 21.16 6.95 8.66
N GLU A 11 21.11 5.62 8.64
CA GLU A 11 22.15 4.75 9.23
C GLU A 11 22.71 3.72 8.24
N HIS A 12 22.07 3.55 7.07
CA HIS A 12 22.41 2.52 6.10
C HIS A 12 22.39 3.05 4.67
N GLU A 13 23.14 2.40 3.76
CA GLU A 13 22.97 2.63 2.33
C GLU A 13 21.68 1.96 1.85
N VAL A 14 20.72 2.77 1.38
CA VAL A 14 19.42 2.26 0.91
C VAL A 14 19.32 2.42 -0.59
N SER A 15 19.00 1.32 -1.28
CA SER A 15 18.65 1.32 -2.70
C SER A 15 17.25 0.75 -2.93
N ILE A 16 16.48 1.39 -3.80
CA ILE A 16 15.15 0.95 -4.25
C ILE A 16 15.27 0.50 -5.70
N ILE A 17 14.98 -0.78 -5.94
CA ILE A 17 14.87 -1.34 -7.28
C ILE A 17 13.37 -1.46 -7.63
N LYS A 18 12.95 -0.81 -8.72
CA LYS A 18 11.55 -0.83 -9.17
C LYS A 18 11.45 -1.04 -10.68
N PHE A 19 10.30 -1.53 -11.16
CA PHE A 19 10.00 -1.57 -12.59
C PHE A 19 9.25 -0.33 -13.08
N HIS A 20 8.55 0.39 -12.20
CA HIS A 20 7.79 1.58 -12.60
C HIS A 20 8.72 2.79 -12.76
N THR A 21 8.62 3.52 -13.88
CA THR A 21 9.48 4.67 -14.17
C THR A 21 8.96 6.00 -13.64
N GLY A 22 7.69 6.08 -13.21
CA GLY A 22 7.14 7.32 -12.65
C GLY A 22 7.76 7.70 -11.31
N GLU A 23 7.72 8.99 -10.99
CA GLU A 23 8.21 9.53 -9.73
C GLU A 23 7.42 8.98 -8.53
N SER A 24 8.05 9.00 -7.36
CA SER A 24 7.38 8.60 -6.14
C SER A 24 6.38 9.68 -5.72
N PHE A 25 5.14 9.30 -5.44
CA PHE A 25 4.14 10.22 -4.89
C PHE A 25 4.58 10.78 -3.52
N TYR A 26 5.24 9.97 -2.70
CA TYR A 26 5.83 10.41 -1.44
C TYR A 26 7.30 10.76 -1.65
N LYS A 27 7.75 11.87 -1.05
CA LYS A 27 9.14 12.32 -1.13
C LYS A 27 10.10 11.28 -0.55
N LEU A 28 11.11 10.92 -1.32
CA LEU A 28 12.26 10.12 -0.87
C LEU A 28 13.40 11.08 -0.49
N GLU A 29 14.19 10.71 0.52
CA GLU A 29 15.42 11.44 0.84
C GLU A 29 16.47 11.27 -0.27
N ASN A 30 17.33 12.26 -0.44
CA ASN A 30 18.31 12.32 -1.53
C ASN A 30 19.35 11.18 -1.46
N GLU A 31 19.58 10.66 -0.26
CA GLU A 31 20.49 9.56 0.06
C GLU A 31 19.94 8.21 -0.45
N VAL A 32 18.63 8.10 -0.71
CA VAL A 32 18.01 6.88 -1.21
C VAL A 32 18.25 6.76 -2.72
N LYS A 33 19.05 5.75 -3.10
CA LYS A 33 19.33 5.47 -4.53
C LYS A 33 18.14 4.75 -5.16
N VAL A 34 17.60 5.30 -6.24
CA VAL A 34 16.47 4.66 -6.95
C VAL A 34 16.91 4.17 -8.32
N THR A 35 16.77 2.87 -8.56
CA THR A 35 17.06 2.23 -9.86
C THR A 35 15.77 1.71 -10.48
N SER A 36 15.44 2.22 -11.67
CA SER A 36 14.34 1.70 -12.47
C SER A 36 14.87 0.66 -13.46
N LEU A 37 14.35 -0.55 -13.39
CA LEU A 37 14.66 -1.63 -14.33
C LEU A 37 13.98 -1.40 -15.69
N GLU A 38 14.49 -2.09 -16.70
CA GLU A 38 13.98 -2.02 -18.08
C GLU A 38 12.47 -2.19 -18.17
N GLN A 39 11.85 -1.37 -19.03
CA GLN A 39 10.43 -1.51 -19.38
C GLN A 39 10.26 -2.52 -20.51
N PHE A 40 9.18 -3.28 -20.44
CA PHE A 40 8.89 -4.33 -21.43
C PHE A 40 7.53 -4.12 -22.08
N ARG A 41 7.41 -4.50 -23.35
CA ARG A 41 6.16 -4.40 -24.12
C ARG A 41 5.20 -5.54 -23.79
N PHE A 42 3.90 -5.25 -23.76
CA PHE A 42 2.84 -6.24 -23.43
C PHE A 42 1.71 -6.25 -24.48
N ASP A 43 2.03 -5.86 -25.70
CA ASP A 43 1.11 -5.69 -26.83
C ASP A 43 0.64 -7.00 -27.47
N THR A 44 1.50 -7.99 -27.66
CA THR A 44 1.13 -9.31 -28.21
C THR A 44 1.23 -10.42 -27.18
N LEU A 45 0.61 -11.59 -27.42
CA LEU A 45 0.74 -12.76 -26.53
C LEU A 45 2.21 -13.21 -26.39
N TYR A 46 2.95 -13.21 -27.50
CA TYR A 46 4.40 -13.46 -27.50
C TYR A 46 5.14 -12.44 -26.62
N HIS A 47 4.88 -11.14 -26.82
CA HIS A 47 5.48 -10.10 -26.00
C HIS A 47 5.09 -10.23 -24.52
N LYS A 48 3.85 -10.59 -24.18
CA LYS A 48 3.43 -10.83 -22.79
C LYS A 48 4.23 -11.95 -22.12
N ILE A 49 4.45 -13.06 -22.80
CA ILE A 49 5.23 -14.19 -22.27
C ILE A 49 6.71 -13.81 -22.18
N ALA A 50 7.30 -13.34 -23.28
CA ALA A 50 8.70 -12.93 -23.34
C ALA A 50 9.02 -11.85 -22.29
N SER A 51 8.14 -10.87 -22.12
CA SER A 51 8.31 -9.78 -21.16
C SER A 51 8.23 -10.26 -19.71
N ARG A 52 7.47 -11.31 -19.38
CA ARG A 52 7.51 -11.92 -18.04
C ARG A 52 8.88 -12.54 -17.75
N PHE A 53 9.43 -13.28 -18.72
CA PHE A 53 10.77 -13.86 -18.59
C PHE A 53 11.84 -12.78 -18.52
N LYS A 54 11.82 -11.80 -19.44
CA LYS A 54 12.78 -10.68 -19.42
C LYS A 54 12.71 -9.89 -18.12
N LYS A 55 11.50 -9.64 -17.60
CA LYS A 55 11.29 -9.01 -16.29
C LYS A 55 11.93 -9.81 -15.15
N PHE A 56 11.76 -11.12 -15.16
CA PHE A 56 12.41 -12.00 -14.18
C PHE A 56 13.95 -11.96 -14.29
N PHE A 57 14.50 -12.06 -15.51
CA PHE A 57 15.95 -12.01 -15.71
C PHE A 57 16.55 -10.64 -15.36
N ALA A 58 15.84 -9.54 -15.64
CA ALA A 58 16.25 -8.20 -15.22
C ALA A 58 16.28 -8.09 -13.69
N LEU A 59 15.26 -8.59 -12.98
CA LEU A 59 15.27 -8.65 -11.52
C LEU A 59 16.43 -9.50 -11.00
N ARG A 60 16.62 -10.71 -11.53
CA ARG A 60 17.71 -11.60 -11.11
C ARG A 60 19.08 -10.99 -11.36
N LYS A 61 19.28 -10.35 -12.51
CA LYS A 61 20.51 -9.62 -12.82
C LYS A 61 20.75 -8.51 -11.80
N ALA A 62 19.74 -7.68 -11.52
CA ALA A 62 19.84 -6.61 -10.54
C ALA A 62 20.16 -7.11 -9.12
N LEU A 63 19.52 -8.20 -8.67
CA LEU A 63 19.83 -8.80 -7.36
C LEU A 63 21.25 -9.39 -7.34
N LYS A 64 21.70 -10.03 -8.42
CA LYS A 64 23.03 -10.64 -8.50
C LYS A 64 24.16 -9.60 -8.56
N GLU A 65 23.93 -8.47 -9.23
CA GLU A 65 24.90 -7.37 -9.38
C GLU A 65 24.89 -6.42 -8.17
N SER A 66 23.84 -6.47 -7.35
CA SER A 66 23.75 -5.68 -6.13
C SER A 66 24.79 -6.14 -5.10
N LYS A 67 25.37 -5.17 -4.39
CA LYS A 67 26.26 -5.39 -3.25
C LYS A 67 25.52 -5.31 -1.90
N ALA A 68 24.20 -5.35 -1.91
CA ALA A 68 23.41 -5.24 -0.69
C ALA A 68 23.64 -6.42 0.26
N ASP A 69 23.73 -6.12 1.55
CA ASP A 69 23.83 -7.12 2.61
C ASP A 69 22.49 -7.79 2.92
N VAL A 70 21.37 -7.16 2.54
CA VAL A 70 20.01 -7.68 2.74
C VAL A 70 19.07 -7.14 1.66
N PHE A 71 18.14 -7.97 1.21
CA PHE A 71 17.02 -7.57 0.37
C PHE A 71 15.73 -7.50 1.17
N ILE A 72 14.91 -6.48 0.88
CA ILE A 72 13.55 -6.36 1.41
C ILE A 72 12.57 -6.21 0.25
N SER A 73 11.58 -7.10 0.14
CA SER A 73 10.53 -7.02 -0.86
C SER A 73 9.14 -6.83 -0.25
N PHE A 74 8.23 -6.27 -1.03
CA PHE A 74 6.88 -5.91 -0.59
C PHE A 74 5.84 -6.41 -1.60
N LEU A 75 4.69 -6.89 -1.10
CA LEU A 75 3.53 -7.38 -1.85
C LEU A 75 3.72 -8.77 -2.47
N ASP A 76 2.63 -9.53 -2.51
CA ASP A 76 2.61 -10.97 -2.76
C ASP A 76 3.31 -11.39 -4.07
N THR A 77 2.95 -10.82 -5.21
CA THR A 77 3.56 -11.21 -6.50
C THR A 77 5.03 -10.79 -6.63
N THR A 78 5.41 -9.66 -6.03
CA THR A 78 6.81 -9.20 -5.98
C THR A 78 7.63 -10.09 -5.06
N ASN A 79 7.09 -10.46 -3.89
CA ASN A 79 7.73 -11.37 -2.94
C ASN A 79 8.06 -12.71 -3.62
N ILE A 80 7.10 -13.30 -4.34
CA ILE A 80 7.32 -14.53 -5.12
C ILE A 80 8.45 -14.32 -6.15
N ALA A 81 8.42 -13.23 -6.91
CA ALA A 81 9.45 -12.95 -7.92
C ALA A 81 10.84 -12.75 -7.31
N CYS A 82 10.95 -12.03 -6.20
CA CYS A 82 12.20 -11.80 -5.48
C CYS A 82 12.75 -13.10 -4.90
N ILE A 83 11.92 -13.95 -4.31
CA ILE A 83 12.35 -15.26 -3.80
C ILE A 83 12.96 -16.09 -4.93
N LEU A 84 12.24 -16.23 -6.05
CA LEU A 84 12.72 -17.01 -7.20
C LEU A 84 14.00 -16.41 -7.79
N ALA A 85 14.10 -15.09 -7.85
CA ALA A 85 15.29 -14.40 -8.35
C ALA A 85 16.49 -14.51 -7.38
N ASN A 86 16.26 -14.70 -6.08
CA ASN A 86 17.28 -14.86 -5.05
C ASN A 86 17.81 -16.31 -4.93
N ILE A 87 17.19 -17.29 -5.59
CA ILE A 87 17.67 -18.69 -5.55
C ILE A 87 19.13 -18.79 -6.00
N GLY A 88 19.96 -19.35 -5.13
CA GLY A 88 21.41 -19.52 -5.34
C GLY A 88 22.25 -18.28 -5.02
N LEU A 89 21.64 -17.17 -4.58
CA LEU A 89 22.34 -16.04 -4.00
C LEU A 89 22.52 -16.26 -2.49
N LYS A 90 23.55 -15.63 -1.90
CA LYS A 90 23.84 -15.71 -0.47
C LYS A 90 23.21 -14.58 0.34
N THR A 91 22.69 -13.56 -0.33
CA THR A 91 22.10 -12.37 0.31
C THR A 91 20.75 -12.76 0.94
N PRO A 92 20.56 -12.50 2.25
CA PRO A 92 19.29 -12.72 2.92
C PRO A 92 18.15 -11.91 2.30
N LEU A 93 16.97 -12.51 2.19
CA LEU A 93 15.75 -11.88 1.69
C LEU A 93 14.66 -11.87 2.76
N ILE A 94 14.29 -10.66 3.19
CA ILE A 94 13.12 -10.40 4.01
C ILE A 94 11.96 -10.02 3.09
N ILE A 95 10.83 -10.70 3.24
CA ILE A 95 9.60 -10.38 2.49
C ILE A 95 8.59 -9.72 3.44
N SER A 96 7.75 -8.82 2.93
CA SER A 96 6.71 -8.15 3.71
C SER A 96 5.35 -8.23 3.04
N GLU A 97 4.35 -8.66 3.81
CA GLU A 97 2.94 -8.68 3.41
C GLU A 97 2.19 -7.48 3.99
N HIS A 98 1.47 -6.77 3.12
CA HIS A 98 0.70 -5.57 3.48
C HIS A 98 -0.80 -5.71 3.15
N SER A 99 -1.22 -6.90 2.74
CA SER A 99 -2.62 -7.25 2.53
C SER A 99 -2.96 -8.52 3.30
N ASN A 100 -4.24 -8.71 3.61
CA ASN A 100 -4.73 -9.96 4.18
C ASN A 100 -4.48 -11.11 3.20
N GLU A 101 -4.07 -12.28 3.70
CA GLU A 101 -3.76 -13.45 2.88
C GLU A 101 -4.83 -13.82 1.85
N ALA A 102 -6.11 -13.56 2.18
CA ALA A 102 -7.28 -13.87 1.36
C ALA A 102 -7.44 -12.98 0.11
N TYR A 103 -6.78 -11.81 0.04
CA TYR A 103 -6.87 -10.92 -1.13
C TYR A 103 -6.24 -11.53 -2.38
N LEU A 104 -5.28 -12.44 -2.24
CA LEU A 104 -4.67 -13.12 -3.38
C LEU A 104 -5.61 -14.19 -3.93
N LYS A 105 -6.54 -13.78 -4.80
CA LYS A 105 -7.60 -14.66 -5.34
C LYS A 105 -7.10 -15.79 -6.26
N PRO A 106 -6.17 -15.57 -7.22
CA PRO A 106 -5.84 -16.59 -8.22
C PRO A 106 -5.16 -17.81 -7.59
N LYS A 107 -5.71 -19.01 -7.84
CA LYS A 107 -5.20 -20.28 -7.28
C LYS A 107 -3.73 -20.53 -7.62
N THR A 108 -3.30 -20.15 -8.81
CA THR A 108 -1.89 -20.27 -9.25
C THR A 108 -0.96 -19.45 -8.37
N TRP A 109 -1.30 -18.20 -8.09
CA TRP A 109 -0.49 -17.34 -7.22
C TRP A 109 -0.51 -17.80 -5.77
N ARG A 110 -1.64 -18.30 -5.26
CA ARG A 110 -1.71 -18.91 -3.92
C ARG A 110 -0.82 -20.14 -3.79
N PHE A 111 -0.81 -20.99 -4.83
CA PHE A 111 0.10 -22.13 -4.89
C PHE A 111 1.57 -21.67 -4.90
N LEU A 112 1.92 -20.73 -5.78
CA LEU A 112 3.28 -20.18 -5.86
C LEU A 112 3.72 -19.52 -4.54
N ARG A 113 2.83 -18.81 -3.85
CA ARG A 113 3.08 -18.26 -2.51
C ARG A 113 3.40 -19.39 -1.52
N ARG A 114 2.57 -20.43 -1.48
CA ARG A 114 2.71 -21.57 -0.56
C ARG A 114 4.04 -22.30 -0.73
N VAL A 115 4.52 -22.44 -1.97
CA VAL A 115 5.78 -23.16 -2.25
C VAL A 115 7.01 -22.27 -2.22
N SER A 116 6.90 -20.97 -2.52
CA SER A 116 8.06 -20.08 -2.58
C SER A 116 8.39 -19.44 -1.23
N TYR A 117 7.40 -19.04 -0.43
CA TYR A 117 7.65 -18.33 0.84
C TYR A 117 8.49 -19.09 1.88
N PRO A 118 8.52 -20.43 1.93
CA PRO A 118 9.46 -21.14 2.81
C PRO A 118 10.94 -20.82 2.55
N PHE A 119 11.27 -20.25 1.38
CA PHE A 119 12.64 -19.91 0.97
C PHE A 119 13.06 -18.47 1.28
N CYS A 120 12.21 -17.66 1.96
CA CYS A 120 12.66 -16.37 2.51
C CYS A 120 13.34 -16.56 3.87
N ASP A 121 14.21 -15.61 4.25
CA ASP A 121 14.89 -15.62 5.56
C ASP A 121 13.99 -15.12 6.69
N ALA A 122 13.06 -14.20 6.37
CA ALA A 122 12.02 -13.75 7.28
C ALA A 122 10.82 -13.17 6.50
N LEU A 123 9.64 -13.26 7.10
CA LEU A 123 8.41 -12.62 6.63
C LEU A 123 7.88 -11.67 7.70
N SER A 124 7.64 -10.40 7.35
CA SER A 124 6.86 -9.47 8.16
C SER A 124 5.40 -9.42 7.71
N VAL A 125 4.49 -9.36 8.68
CA VAL A 125 3.04 -9.22 8.48
C VAL A 125 2.49 -8.15 9.41
N LEU A 126 1.35 -7.57 9.04
CA LEU A 126 0.72 -6.48 9.81
C LEU A 126 -0.25 -6.98 10.90
N GLY A 127 -0.83 -8.16 10.71
CA GLY A 127 -1.90 -8.68 11.58
C GLY A 127 -1.60 -10.05 12.17
N SER A 128 -2.14 -10.31 13.35
CA SER A 128 -1.98 -11.60 14.05
C SER A 128 -2.62 -12.77 13.28
N SER A 129 -3.71 -12.54 12.55
CA SER A 129 -4.36 -13.56 11.71
C SER A 129 -3.45 -14.01 10.57
N ASP A 130 -2.82 -13.07 9.86
CA ASP A 130 -1.86 -13.36 8.81
C ASP A 130 -0.63 -14.08 9.38
N LYS A 131 -0.17 -13.67 10.56
CA LYS A 131 0.94 -14.35 11.25
C LYS A 131 0.64 -15.85 11.41
N VAL A 132 -0.50 -16.18 12.02
CA VAL A 132 -0.92 -17.59 12.21
C VAL A 132 -1.05 -18.32 10.87
N TYR A 133 -1.55 -17.66 9.83
CA TYR A 133 -1.67 -18.26 8.50
C TYR A 133 -0.31 -18.62 7.91
N TYR A 134 0.64 -17.68 7.91
CA TYR A 134 1.94 -17.84 7.27
C TYR A 134 2.89 -18.75 8.06
N GLU A 135 2.79 -18.80 9.39
CA GLU A 135 3.58 -19.71 10.24
C GLU A 135 3.36 -21.20 9.90
N ARG A 136 2.28 -21.54 9.19
CA ARG A 136 2.02 -22.90 8.69
C ARG A 136 3.00 -23.37 7.60
N PHE A 137 3.85 -22.48 7.07
CA PHE A 137 4.79 -22.80 5.98
C PHE A 137 6.03 -21.90 5.93
N VAL A 138 6.05 -20.78 6.64
CA VAL A 138 7.22 -19.90 6.73
C VAL A 138 7.85 -20.03 8.11
N LYS A 139 9.16 -20.29 8.15
CA LYS A 139 9.88 -20.60 9.40
C LYS A 139 9.97 -19.40 10.36
N ARG A 140 10.09 -18.18 9.84
CA ARG A 140 10.28 -16.97 10.63
C ARG A 140 9.29 -15.89 10.20
N VAL A 141 8.18 -15.80 10.93
CA VAL A 141 7.16 -14.77 10.72
C VAL A 141 7.16 -13.77 11.88
N LYS A 142 7.20 -12.47 11.58
CA LYS A 142 7.23 -11.39 12.56
C LYS A 142 6.04 -10.45 12.34
N LEU A 143 5.37 -10.12 13.44
CA LEU A 143 4.36 -9.07 13.43
C LEU A 143 5.12 -7.73 13.46
N LEU A 144 4.98 -6.94 12.41
CA LEU A 144 5.59 -5.62 12.30
C LEU A 144 4.51 -4.66 11.82
N LEU A 145 3.99 -3.83 12.73
CA LEU A 145 2.94 -2.88 12.41
C LEU A 145 3.47 -1.79 11.46
N ASN A 146 2.59 -1.25 10.62
CA ASN A 146 2.96 -0.13 9.76
C ASN A 146 3.37 1.07 10.63
N PRO A 147 4.47 1.76 10.28
CA PRO A 147 4.84 3.00 10.97
C PRO A 147 3.79 4.08 10.74
N CYS A 148 3.53 4.88 11.76
CA CYS A 148 2.71 6.08 11.66
C CYS A 148 3.60 7.27 11.27
N HIS A 149 3.30 7.96 10.16
CA HIS A 149 4.12 9.09 9.69
C HIS A 149 3.86 10.40 10.43
N PHE A 150 2.96 10.40 11.42
CA PHE A 150 2.60 11.58 12.19
C PHE A 150 3.20 11.58 13.60
N SER A 151 3.81 10.47 14.06
CA SER A 151 4.12 10.25 15.49
C SER A 151 5.15 11.21 16.05
N ASP A 152 6.13 11.63 15.26
CA ASP A 152 7.28 12.38 15.76
C ASP A 152 7.01 13.91 15.76
N GLU A 153 5.93 14.33 15.12
CA GLU A 153 5.58 15.75 14.92
C GLU A 153 4.48 16.26 15.85
N ILE A 154 3.80 15.37 16.59
CA ILE A 154 2.63 15.73 17.39
C ILE A 154 2.90 15.40 18.86
N PRO A 155 3.20 16.40 19.72
CA PRO A 155 3.24 16.21 21.16
C PRO A 155 1.96 15.56 21.68
N PHE A 156 2.07 14.67 22.65
CA PHE A 156 0.93 13.95 23.22
C PHE A 156 -0.19 14.88 23.74
N ASP A 157 0.17 16.07 24.20
CA ASP A 157 -0.75 17.09 24.73
C ASP A 157 -1.27 18.07 23.66
N SER A 158 -1.11 17.78 22.37
CA SER A 158 -1.60 18.66 21.31
C SER A 158 -3.12 18.68 21.28
N SER A 159 -3.71 19.82 21.63
CA SER A 159 -5.14 20.07 21.44
C SER A 159 -5.38 20.66 20.06
N PHE A 160 -6.21 20.01 19.25
CA PHE A 160 -6.64 20.54 17.96
C PHE A 160 -8.10 20.99 18.04
N GLU A 161 -8.40 22.21 17.61
CA GLU A 161 -9.77 22.66 17.45
C GLU A 161 -10.44 21.85 16.33
N LYS A 162 -11.34 20.95 16.71
CA LYS A 162 -12.05 20.09 15.75
C LYS A 162 -13.28 20.80 15.17
N GLU A 163 -13.39 20.80 13.86
CA GLU A 163 -14.54 21.29 13.10
C GLU A 163 -15.63 20.19 13.01
N ASN A 164 -16.90 20.53 12.72
CA ASN A 164 -17.94 19.55 12.38
C ASN A 164 -17.68 18.92 11.00
N LEU A 165 -16.56 18.22 10.88
CA LEU A 165 -16.04 17.64 9.65
C LEU A 165 -15.98 16.11 9.82
N VAL A 166 -16.68 15.42 8.93
CA VAL A 166 -16.64 13.96 8.77
C VAL A 166 -15.84 13.65 7.51
N LEU A 167 -14.78 12.87 7.69
CA LEU A 167 -13.76 12.66 6.67
C LEU A 167 -13.67 11.20 6.28
N PHE A 168 -13.68 10.94 4.98
CA PHE A 168 -13.26 9.68 4.38
C PHE A 168 -11.93 9.90 3.66
N ILE A 169 -10.93 9.05 3.92
CA ILE A 169 -9.63 9.13 3.25
C ILE A 169 -9.26 7.78 2.64
N GLY A 170 -8.91 7.78 1.37
CA GLY A 170 -8.38 6.59 0.71
C GLY A 170 -8.63 6.57 -0.78
N ARG A 171 -8.07 5.55 -1.45
CA ARG A 171 -8.34 5.31 -2.88
C ARG A 171 -9.84 5.07 -3.09
N LEU A 172 -10.40 5.66 -4.13
CA LEU A 172 -11.82 5.45 -4.49
C LEU A 172 -11.94 4.18 -5.33
N ASP A 173 -11.70 3.03 -4.69
CA ASP A 173 -11.82 1.69 -5.26
C ASP A 173 -12.84 0.87 -4.46
N HIS A 174 -13.20 -0.30 -5.00
CA HIS A 174 -14.16 -1.19 -4.36
C HIS A 174 -13.72 -1.66 -2.97
N ASN A 175 -12.42 -1.82 -2.72
CA ASN A 175 -11.92 -2.30 -1.42
C ASN A 175 -12.13 -1.26 -0.31
N LYS A 176 -11.98 0.03 -0.64
CA LYS A 176 -12.19 1.12 0.31
C LYS A 176 -13.67 1.47 0.53
N ASN A 177 -14.55 0.98 -0.34
CA ASN A 177 -16.00 1.07 -0.22
C ASN A 177 -16.52 2.48 0.15
N PRO A 178 -16.16 3.53 -0.61
CA PRO A 178 -16.67 4.88 -0.40
C PRO A 178 -18.19 4.98 -0.58
N VAL A 179 -18.82 4.01 -1.25
CA VAL A 179 -20.29 3.94 -1.40
C VAL A 179 -20.98 3.80 -0.04
N MET A 180 -20.40 3.04 0.89
CA MET A 180 -20.94 2.92 2.25
C MET A 180 -20.92 4.25 3.01
N PHE A 181 -19.87 5.06 2.81
CA PHE A 181 -19.80 6.41 3.39
C PHE A 181 -20.96 7.28 2.89
N LEU A 182 -21.23 7.30 1.58
CA LEU A 182 -22.35 8.05 1.02
C LEU A 182 -23.71 7.55 1.53
N LYS A 183 -23.89 6.24 1.62
CA LYS A 183 -25.12 5.63 2.17
C LYS A 183 -25.32 6.04 3.62
N ALA A 184 -24.27 6.01 4.44
CA ALA A 184 -24.37 6.40 5.84
C ALA A 184 -24.86 7.86 5.97
N ILE A 185 -24.32 8.78 5.17
CA ILE A 185 -24.75 10.19 5.16
C ILE A 185 -26.23 10.32 4.80
N ALA A 186 -26.70 9.59 3.77
CA ALA A 186 -28.09 9.63 3.34
C ALA A 186 -29.09 9.15 4.40
N HIS A 187 -28.64 8.33 5.36
CA HIS A 187 -29.47 7.85 6.48
C HIS A 187 -29.39 8.73 7.73
N LEU A 188 -28.55 9.77 7.75
CA LEU A 188 -28.49 10.71 8.87
C LEU A 188 -29.72 11.62 8.88
N ASP A 189 -30.11 12.09 10.07
CA ASP A 189 -31.11 13.15 10.21
C ASP A 189 -30.69 14.42 9.48
N LYS A 190 -31.67 15.18 8.96
CA LYS A 190 -31.41 16.40 8.17
C LYS A 190 -30.60 17.45 8.93
N ASN A 191 -30.87 17.61 10.23
CA ASN A 191 -30.12 18.49 11.10
C ASN A 191 -28.62 18.13 11.13
N LEU A 192 -28.27 16.84 11.20
CA LEU A 192 -26.87 16.40 11.16
C LEU A 192 -26.26 16.58 9.77
N GLN A 193 -27.03 16.32 8.71
CA GLN A 193 -26.58 16.56 7.33
C GLN A 193 -26.23 18.03 7.07
N GLU A 194 -26.93 18.95 7.74
CA GLU A 194 -26.73 20.41 7.59
C GLU A 194 -25.61 20.95 8.51
N ASN A 195 -25.50 20.39 9.72
CA ASN A 195 -24.51 20.86 10.72
C ASN A 195 -23.11 20.27 10.55
N TYR A 196 -22.96 19.21 9.75
CA TYR A 196 -21.67 18.60 9.44
C TYR A 196 -21.30 18.74 7.97
N LYS A 197 -20.01 18.97 7.75
CA LYS A 197 -19.37 18.90 6.45
C LYS A 197 -18.86 17.48 6.19
N PHE A 198 -19.19 16.92 5.04
CA PHE A 198 -18.72 15.59 4.62
C PHE A 198 -17.69 15.72 3.50
N VAL A 199 -16.52 15.13 3.70
CA VAL A 199 -15.39 15.25 2.79
C VAL A 199 -14.83 13.89 2.41
N ILE A 200 -14.55 13.71 1.12
CA ILE A 200 -13.77 12.59 0.58
C ILE A 200 -12.42 13.13 0.11
N ALA A 201 -11.35 12.71 0.77
CA ALA A 201 -9.96 12.95 0.37
C ALA A 201 -9.38 11.69 -0.27
N GLY A 202 -9.29 11.70 -1.59
CA GLY A 202 -8.79 10.58 -2.37
C GLY A 202 -9.31 10.60 -3.80
N ASP A 203 -8.78 9.68 -4.59
CA ASP A 203 -9.14 9.52 -5.99
C ASP A 203 -9.08 8.04 -6.40
N GLY A 204 -9.71 7.68 -7.52
CA GLY A 204 -9.78 6.31 -8.00
C GLY A 204 -10.86 6.07 -9.05
N GLU A 205 -10.96 4.82 -9.50
CA GLU A 205 -11.86 4.40 -10.58
C GLU A 205 -13.34 4.69 -10.29
N LEU A 206 -13.75 4.72 -9.01
CA LEU A 206 -15.14 4.97 -8.62
C LEU A 206 -15.49 6.47 -8.54
N ARG A 207 -14.55 7.38 -8.84
CA ARG A 207 -14.76 8.82 -8.63
C ARG A 207 -16.03 9.35 -9.29
N GLN A 208 -16.20 9.11 -10.59
CA GLN A 208 -17.35 9.59 -11.34
C GLN A 208 -18.66 8.97 -10.82
N GLU A 209 -18.67 7.66 -10.58
CA GLU A 209 -19.83 6.95 -10.04
C GLU A 209 -20.29 7.53 -8.70
N LEU A 210 -19.34 7.84 -7.81
CA LEU A 210 -19.63 8.44 -6.51
C LEU A 210 -20.24 9.84 -6.63
N GLU A 211 -19.75 10.67 -7.55
CA GLU A 211 -20.31 12.00 -7.81
C GLU A 211 -21.76 11.92 -8.32
N TYR A 212 -22.06 10.98 -9.23
CA TYR A 212 -23.44 10.70 -9.63
C TYR A 212 -24.29 10.22 -8.46
N LYS A 213 -23.73 9.34 -7.61
CA LYS A 213 -24.43 8.80 -6.45
C LYS A 213 -24.80 9.90 -5.44
N VAL A 214 -23.90 10.82 -5.16
CA VAL A 214 -24.15 12.00 -4.30
C VAL A 214 -25.35 12.79 -4.80
N LYS A 215 -25.40 13.08 -6.11
CA LYS A 215 -26.54 13.77 -6.73
C LYS A 215 -27.83 12.97 -6.59
N SER A 216 -27.79 11.65 -6.86
CA SER A 216 -28.97 10.79 -6.77
C SER A 216 -29.53 10.64 -5.35
N LEU A 217 -28.68 10.73 -4.33
CA LEU A 217 -29.06 10.63 -2.92
C LEU A 217 -29.50 11.98 -2.34
N GLY A 218 -29.30 13.09 -3.07
CA GLY A 218 -29.64 14.44 -2.59
C GLY A 218 -28.83 14.86 -1.36
N ILE A 219 -27.59 14.37 -1.23
CA ILE A 219 -26.67 14.70 -0.13
C ILE A 219 -25.56 15.65 -0.62
N LYS A 220 -24.87 16.32 0.32
CA LYS A 220 -23.74 17.20 0.03
C LYS A 220 -22.43 16.54 0.49
N VAL A 221 -21.49 16.36 -0.42
CA VAL A 221 -20.17 15.80 -0.14
C VAL A 221 -19.13 16.51 -1.00
N ASP A 222 -18.07 17.00 -0.38
CA ASP A 222 -16.94 17.62 -1.06
C ASP A 222 -15.89 16.55 -1.39
N PHE A 223 -15.38 16.59 -2.61
CA PHE A 223 -14.34 15.66 -3.03
C PHE A 223 -13.04 16.39 -3.35
N LEU A 224 -12.02 16.21 -2.51
CA LEU A 224 -10.75 16.94 -2.60
C LEU A 224 -9.77 16.34 -3.62
N GLY A 225 -10.03 15.14 -4.13
CA GLY A 225 -9.06 14.44 -4.98
C GLY A 225 -7.84 13.99 -4.18
N ARG A 226 -6.67 13.90 -4.82
CA ARG A 226 -5.42 13.53 -4.15
C ARG A 226 -4.95 14.68 -3.27
N VAL A 227 -4.77 14.41 -1.97
CA VAL A 227 -4.32 15.39 -0.98
C VAL A 227 -2.94 14.96 -0.46
N GLU A 228 -1.96 15.86 -0.51
CA GLU A 228 -0.62 15.62 0.04
C GLU A 228 -0.60 15.77 1.56
N ASN A 229 -1.11 16.91 2.06
CA ASN A 229 -1.16 17.20 3.49
C ASN A 229 -2.43 16.64 4.14
N VAL A 230 -2.46 15.32 4.32
CA VAL A 230 -3.56 14.62 5.00
C VAL A 230 -3.62 14.96 6.50
N LYS A 231 -2.49 15.34 7.11
CA LYS A 231 -2.37 15.73 8.52
C LYS A 231 -3.34 16.85 8.86
N ALA A 232 -3.33 17.93 8.08
CA ALA A 232 -4.21 19.08 8.28
C ALA A 232 -5.70 18.72 8.26
N LEU A 233 -6.09 17.69 7.50
CA LEU A 233 -7.46 17.20 7.49
C LEU A 233 -7.79 16.41 8.77
N TYR A 234 -6.88 15.56 9.23
CA TYR A 234 -7.04 14.83 10.49
C TYR A 234 -7.10 15.76 11.70
N GLU A 235 -6.28 16.82 11.71
CA GLU A 235 -6.27 17.83 12.77
C GLU A 235 -7.62 18.52 12.92
N LYS A 236 -8.35 18.74 11.82
CA LYS A 236 -9.65 19.41 11.81
C LYS A 236 -10.85 18.47 11.98
N ALA A 237 -10.79 17.25 11.48
CA ALA A 237 -11.95 16.36 11.45
C ALA A 237 -12.35 15.84 12.85
N LYS A 238 -13.65 15.88 13.16
CA LYS A 238 -14.24 15.23 14.35
C LYS A 238 -14.39 13.72 14.17
N VAL A 239 -14.67 13.28 12.94
CA VAL A 239 -14.94 11.86 12.65
C VAL A 239 -14.16 11.43 11.42
N LEU A 240 -13.44 10.32 11.55
CA LEU A 240 -12.83 9.60 10.43
C LEU A 240 -13.66 8.35 10.14
N CYS A 241 -14.13 8.19 8.90
CA CYS A 241 -14.87 7.02 8.45
C CYS A 241 -13.98 6.10 7.63
N LEU A 242 -13.71 4.90 8.16
CA LEU A 242 -13.04 3.82 7.45
C LEU A 242 -14.03 2.71 7.10
N CYS A 243 -14.53 2.71 5.86
CA CYS A 243 -15.60 1.80 5.42
C CYS A 243 -15.10 0.55 4.68
N SER A 244 -13.79 0.29 4.71
CA SER A 244 -13.16 -0.74 3.89
C SER A 244 -13.71 -2.14 4.20
N PHE A 245 -13.83 -2.98 3.17
CA PHE A 245 -14.11 -4.40 3.38
C PHE A 245 -12.91 -5.06 4.09
N VAL A 246 -13.20 -5.91 5.08
CA VAL A 246 -12.22 -6.73 5.81
C VAL A 246 -11.98 -8.04 5.08
#